data_AF-A0A2E4XTU9-F1
#
_entry.id   AF-A0A2E4XTU9-F1
#
_cell.length_a   1.000
_cell.length_b   1.000
_cell.length_c   1.000
_cell.angle_alpha   90.00
_cell.angle_beta   90.00
_cell.angle_gamma   90.00
#
_symmetry.space_group_name_H-M   'P 1'
#
loop_
_entity.id
_entity.type
_entity.pdbx_description
1 polymer ?
#
loop_
_entity_poly.entity_id
_entity_poly.type
_entity_poly.pdbx_seq_one_letter_code
_entity_poly.pdbx_strand_id
1 'polypeptide(L)'
;MAKPRTADRSASPAADQIVCACKNLTYGALSELAASTGSFGEVMERSGAGQECTACLLDLEYYFGLQEVGAGWQDGKRAPNINRADSPKLRHRIFALLDSLSPLSPQRLRDLGPILRCEGISQHLIIANHSLLFDEKRSTPDMSVRVDVRDQDGMLCHREESVLGVDDRMDLCISDFLPKPATGEISVGSVVVERRAVSPGYRGTMRPQTLLEARNGTCAVHLQASSKVGDIWLNFLHRPKDERMFFGLINDTAAELEFNLNYQYDADEAVQPAMETVKVPPLGCRLHEYRPALENVEGLDDTLTRAKVSAGGRGGRKVYFLCASPDLDRFSIDHA
;
A
#
# COMPACT_ATOMS: atom_id res chain seq x y z
N MET A 1 3.21 33.76 -3.08
CA MET A 1 3.20 32.30 -2.82
C MET A 1 3.45 32.09 -1.34
N ALA A 2 2.42 31.69 -0.60
CA ALA A 2 2.55 31.42 0.84
C ALA A 2 3.39 30.14 1.02
N LYS A 3 4.45 30.21 1.84
CA LYS A 3 5.16 29.01 2.28
C LYS A 3 4.14 28.09 2.96
N PRO A 4 4.10 26.78 2.65
CA PRO A 4 3.31 25.84 3.43
C PRO A 4 3.75 25.97 4.89
N ARG A 5 2.79 26.18 5.79
CA ARG A 5 3.02 26.07 7.23
C ARG A 5 3.54 24.66 7.46
N THR A 6 4.82 24.53 7.78
CA THR A 6 5.33 23.34 8.46
C THR A 6 4.47 23.21 9.71
N ALA A 7 3.66 22.14 9.79
CA ALA A 7 2.94 21.82 11.01
C ALA A 7 3.96 21.81 12.15
N ASP A 8 3.68 22.58 13.19
CA ASP A 8 4.53 22.70 14.36
C ASP A 8 4.59 21.32 15.03
N ARG A 9 5.63 20.53 14.72
CA ARG A 9 5.80 19.14 15.18
C ARG A 9 6.13 19.05 16.68
N SER A 10 6.10 20.16 17.40
CA SER A 10 6.41 20.25 18.83
C SER A 10 5.19 20.21 19.75
N ALA A 11 3.97 20.15 19.21
CA ALA A 11 2.79 20.00 20.06
C ALA A 11 2.67 18.53 20.51
N SER A 12 2.96 18.26 21.79
CA SER A 12 2.64 16.97 22.40
C SER A 12 1.15 16.66 22.24
N PRO A 13 0.77 15.39 21.98
CA PRO A 13 -0.63 14.98 21.90
C PRO A 13 -1.41 15.35 23.16
N ALA A 14 -2.71 15.61 23.02
CA ALA A 14 -3.58 15.81 24.17
C ALA A 14 -3.68 14.51 24.99
N ALA A 15 -3.70 14.61 26.32
CA ALA A 15 -3.67 13.43 27.21
C ALA A 15 -4.88 12.49 27.03
N ASP A 16 -6.02 13.02 26.58
CA ASP A 16 -7.25 12.30 26.31
C ASP A 16 -7.34 11.75 24.87
N GLN A 17 -6.36 12.03 24.01
CA GLN A 17 -6.33 11.50 22.65
C GLN A 17 -6.24 9.98 22.67
N ILE A 18 -7.18 9.31 22.00
CA ILE A 18 -7.19 7.85 21.84
C ILE A 18 -6.06 7.43 20.90
N VAL A 19 -5.18 6.55 21.39
CA VAL A 19 -4.09 5.93 20.62
C VAL A 19 -4.49 4.52 20.15
N CYS A 20 -5.23 3.76 20.96
CA CYS A 20 -5.79 2.48 20.55
C CYS A 20 -7.29 2.43 20.84
N ALA A 21 -8.11 2.45 19.79
CA ALA A 21 -9.57 2.40 19.91
C ALA A 21 -10.07 1.07 20.51
N CYS A 22 -9.51 -0.07 20.10
CA CYS A 22 -9.90 -1.41 20.57
C CYS A 22 -9.79 -1.57 22.10
N LYS A 23 -8.79 -0.92 22.70
CA LYS A 23 -8.54 -0.98 24.15
C LYS A 23 -8.87 0.33 24.88
N ASN A 24 -9.43 1.31 24.17
CA ASN A 24 -9.69 2.65 24.67
C ASN A 24 -8.45 3.28 25.37
N LEU A 25 -7.26 3.00 24.84
CA LEU A 25 -6.00 3.47 25.42
C LEU A 25 -5.73 4.90 24.96
N THR A 26 -5.67 5.84 25.90
CA THR A 26 -5.35 7.24 25.63
C THR A 26 -3.84 7.50 25.68
N TYR A 27 -3.40 8.63 25.14
CA TYR A 27 -1.99 9.06 25.20
C TYR A 27 -1.52 9.25 26.64
N GLY A 28 -2.35 9.79 27.53
CA GLY A 28 -2.04 9.91 28.96
C GLY A 28 -1.80 8.55 29.62
N ALA A 29 -2.70 7.58 29.38
CA ALA A 29 -2.55 6.23 29.91
C ALA A 29 -1.32 5.50 29.32
N LEU A 30 -1.02 5.72 28.03
CA LEU A 30 0.20 5.22 27.41
C LEU A 30 1.46 5.82 28.07
N SER A 31 1.45 7.12 28.35
CA SER A 31 2.58 7.82 29.00
C SER A 31 2.81 7.30 30.42
N GLU A 32 1.76 7.09 31.20
CA GLU A 32 1.83 6.48 32.54
C GLU A 32 2.36 5.04 32.49
N LEU A 33 1.88 4.24 31.54
CA LEU A 33 2.38 2.88 31.32
C LEU A 33 3.86 2.90 30.96
N ALA A 34 4.26 3.72 29.99
CA ALA A 34 5.63 3.86 29.56
C ALA A 34 6.56 4.29 30.70
N ALA A 35 6.14 5.23 31.56
CA ALA A 35 6.90 5.64 32.74
C ALA A 35 7.05 4.53 33.79
N SER A 36 6.08 3.62 33.87
CA SER A 36 6.06 2.50 34.82
C SER A 36 6.68 1.19 34.31
N THR A 37 7.05 1.13 33.03
CA THR A 37 7.58 -0.07 32.36
C THR A 37 8.92 0.20 31.71
N GLY A 38 9.78 -0.82 31.60
CA GLY A 38 11.12 -0.66 31.04
C GLY A 38 11.17 -0.81 29.51
N SER A 39 10.10 -1.33 28.89
CA SER A 39 10.12 -1.68 27.46
C SER A 39 8.76 -1.55 26.79
N PHE A 40 8.78 -1.30 25.48
CA PHE A 40 7.57 -1.25 24.65
C PHE A 40 6.77 -2.56 24.71
N GLY A 41 7.46 -3.71 24.75
CA GLY A 41 6.81 -5.02 24.88
C GLY A 41 5.96 -5.15 26.14
N GLU A 42 6.44 -4.66 27.28
CA GLU A 42 5.67 -4.66 28.54
C GLU A 42 4.45 -3.73 28.48
N VAL A 43 4.56 -2.57 27.82
CA VAL A 43 3.42 -1.68 27.58
C VAL A 43 2.35 -2.40 26.77
N MET A 44 2.74 -3.10 25.72
CA MET A 44 1.84 -3.84 24.84
C MET A 44 1.17 -5.01 25.56
N GLU A 45 1.93 -5.74 26.39
CA GLU A 45 1.41 -6.83 27.21
C GLU A 45 0.39 -6.32 28.26
N ARG A 46 0.71 -5.22 28.96
CA ARG A 46 -0.15 -4.67 30.03
C ARG A 46 -1.39 -3.94 29.50
N SER A 47 -1.27 -3.23 28.39
CA SER A 47 -2.40 -2.51 27.79
C SER A 47 -3.30 -3.41 26.94
N GLY A 48 -2.77 -4.53 26.45
CA GLY A 48 -3.42 -5.35 25.44
C GLY A 48 -3.57 -4.65 24.07
N ALA A 49 -2.99 -3.47 23.89
CA ALA A 49 -3.02 -2.75 22.62
C ALA A 49 -2.26 -3.56 21.56
N GLY A 50 -2.65 -3.46 20.29
CA GLY A 50 -2.04 -4.24 19.20
C GLY A 50 -2.40 -5.73 19.14
N GLN A 51 -3.09 -6.30 20.14
CA GLN A 51 -3.45 -7.72 20.18
C GLN A 51 -4.75 -8.05 19.43
N GLU A 52 -5.68 -7.10 19.34
CA GLU A 52 -6.94 -7.26 18.57
C GLU A 52 -6.81 -6.76 17.14
N CYS A 53 -6.11 -5.64 16.93
CA CYS A 53 -5.79 -5.10 15.61
C CYS A 53 -4.41 -4.42 15.63
N THR A 54 -3.75 -4.32 14.48
CA THR A 54 -2.39 -3.75 14.37
C THR A 54 -2.37 -2.27 13.96
N ALA A 55 -3.54 -1.66 13.73
CA ALA A 55 -3.65 -0.29 13.21
C ALA A 55 -3.01 0.77 14.12
N CYS A 56 -3.08 0.57 15.45
CA CYS A 56 -2.51 1.47 16.45
C CYS A 56 -1.00 1.28 16.69
N LEU A 57 -0.37 0.23 16.14
CA LEU A 57 1.02 -0.11 16.49
C LEU A 57 2.01 1.01 16.17
N LEU A 58 1.85 1.66 15.01
CA LEU A 58 2.74 2.75 14.60
C LEU A 58 2.60 3.97 15.53
N ASP A 59 1.37 4.33 15.88
CA ASP A 59 1.12 5.44 16.81
C ASP A 59 1.64 5.11 18.22
N LEU A 60 1.48 3.85 18.67
CA LEU A 60 2.02 3.37 19.95
C LEU A 60 3.54 3.43 19.97
N GLU A 61 4.22 2.94 18.94
CA GLU A 61 5.69 3.00 18.82
C GLU A 61 6.19 4.43 18.80
N TYR A 62 5.53 5.29 18.02
CA TYR A 62 5.85 6.70 17.89
C TYR A 62 5.71 7.43 19.25
N TYR A 63 4.55 7.32 19.89
CA TYR A 63 4.28 7.98 21.15
C TYR A 63 5.07 7.41 22.33
N PHE A 64 5.38 6.11 22.32
CA PHE A 64 6.29 5.51 23.29
C PHE A 64 7.71 6.06 23.14
N GLY A 65 8.20 6.21 21.89
CA GLY A 65 9.52 6.78 21.61
C GLY A 65 9.66 8.26 21.97
N LEU A 66 8.55 9.00 22.08
CA LEU A 66 8.54 10.39 22.54
C LEU A 66 8.64 10.54 24.07
N GLN A 67 8.39 9.49 24.84
CA GLN A 67 8.49 9.57 26.30
C GLN A 67 9.97 9.65 26.68
N GLU A 68 10.34 10.62 27.54
CA GLU A 68 11.65 10.64 28.17
C GLU A 68 11.76 9.41 29.07
N VAL A 69 12.36 8.35 28.54
CA VAL A 69 12.47 7.11 29.30
C VAL A 69 13.46 7.37 30.43
N GLY A 70 12.95 7.34 31.66
CA GLY A 70 13.76 7.54 32.87
C GLY A 70 14.97 6.60 32.87
N ALA A 71 16.01 6.98 33.63
CA ALA A 71 17.35 6.37 33.66
C ALA A 71 17.45 4.85 33.96
N GLY A 72 16.34 4.12 33.98
CA GLY A 72 16.23 2.67 34.18
C GLY A 72 15.91 1.86 32.91
N TRP A 73 16.12 2.40 31.70
CA TRP A 73 15.96 1.62 30.47
C TRP A 73 16.92 0.42 30.48
N GLN A 74 16.38 -0.75 30.81
CA GLN A 74 17.08 -2.01 30.58
C GLN A 74 16.88 -2.31 29.10
N ASP A 75 17.96 -2.32 28.32
CA ASP A 75 17.96 -2.88 26.97
C ASP A 75 17.12 -4.15 26.99
N GLY A 76 15.95 -4.11 26.34
CA GLY A 76 15.02 -5.22 26.33
C GLY A 76 15.83 -6.47 25.99
N LYS A 77 15.72 -7.52 26.83
CA LYS A 77 16.49 -8.76 26.68
C LYS A 77 16.49 -9.13 25.21
N ARG A 78 17.64 -8.94 24.53
CA ARG A 78 17.82 -9.37 23.14
C ARG A 78 17.20 -10.75 23.06
N ALA A 79 16.24 -10.91 22.15
CA ALA A 79 15.63 -12.21 21.89
C ALA A 79 16.76 -13.24 21.93
N PRO A 80 16.66 -14.29 22.79
CA PRO A 80 17.76 -15.19 23.05
C PRO A 80 18.31 -15.56 21.70
N ASN A 81 19.58 -15.21 21.47
CA ASN A 81 20.27 -15.48 20.23
C ASN A 81 19.96 -16.95 19.97
N ILE A 82 19.10 -17.23 18.99
CA ILE A 82 18.79 -18.59 18.63
C ILE A 82 20.12 -19.03 18.05
N ASN A 83 20.97 -19.58 18.92
CA ASN A 83 22.21 -20.24 18.59
C ASN A 83 21.76 -21.47 17.81
N ARG A 84 21.35 -21.25 16.55
CA ARG A 84 21.37 -22.27 15.52
C ARG A 84 22.84 -22.62 15.39
N ALA A 85 23.26 -23.57 16.23
CA ALA A 85 24.55 -24.24 16.17
C ALA A 85 24.70 -25.10 14.90
N ASP A 86 23.78 -24.96 13.93
CA ASP A 86 23.99 -25.40 12.57
C ASP A 86 25.03 -24.48 11.94
N SER A 87 26.29 -24.90 12.04
CA SER A 87 27.37 -24.35 11.21
C SER A 87 26.83 -24.11 9.79
N PRO A 88 27.01 -22.90 9.23
CA PRO A 88 26.45 -22.58 7.92
C PRO A 88 26.99 -23.61 6.93
N LYS A 89 26.07 -24.36 6.30
CA LYS A 89 26.41 -25.36 5.28
C LYS A 89 27.43 -24.75 4.31
N LEU A 90 28.40 -25.52 3.81
CA LEU A 90 29.48 -25.04 2.91
C LEU A 90 28.96 -24.10 1.80
N ARG A 91 27.76 -24.41 1.28
CA ARG A 91 27.04 -23.58 0.32
C ARG A 91 26.80 -22.13 0.78
N HIS A 92 26.39 -21.90 2.03
CA HIS A 92 26.22 -20.56 2.59
C HIS A 92 27.56 -19.82 2.73
N ARG A 93 28.65 -20.53 3.06
CA ARG A 93 29.99 -19.92 3.14
C ARG A 93 30.49 -19.48 1.76
N ILE A 94 30.22 -20.28 0.73
CA ILE A 94 30.53 -19.92 -0.66
C ILE A 94 29.71 -18.70 -1.08
N PHE A 95 28.40 -18.69 -0.82
CA PHE A 95 27.57 -17.51 -1.14
C PHE A 95 28.01 -16.27 -0.37
N ALA A 96 28.32 -16.37 0.92
CA ALA A 96 28.82 -15.25 1.71
C ALA A 96 30.16 -14.71 1.17
N LEU A 97 31.06 -15.59 0.72
CA LEU A 97 32.31 -15.19 0.07
C LEU A 97 32.02 -14.46 -1.25
N LEU A 98 31.15 -15.02 -2.10
CA LEU A 98 30.75 -14.38 -3.36
C LEU A 98 30.09 -13.01 -3.11
N ASP A 99 29.18 -12.90 -2.15
CA ASP A 99 28.53 -11.64 -1.78
C ASP A 99 29.54 -10.62 -1.25
N SER A 100 30.54 -11.06 -0.48
CA SER A 100 31.60 -10.17 0.04
C SER A 100 32.54 -9.63 -1.04
N LEU A 101 32.71 -10.36 -2.14
CA LEU A 101 33.55 -9.96 -3.27
C LEU A 101 32.75 -9.27 -4.39
N SER A 102 31.43 -9.46 -4.41
CA SER A 102 30.58 -8.87 -5.43
C SER A 102 30.40 -7.38 -5.18
N PRO A 103 30.54 -6.53 -6.22
CA PRO A 103 30.24 -5.11 -6.07
C PRO A 103 28.76 -4.92 -5.75
N LEU A 104 28.46 -3.95 -4.89
CA LEU A 104 27.09 -3.53 -4.63
C LEU A 104 26.47 -3.03 -5.95
N SER A 105 25.47 -3.77 -6.44
CA SER A 105 24.77 -3.43 -7.67
C SER A 105 23.41 -2.81 -7.34
N PRO A 106 23.11 -1.59 -7.84
CA PRO A 106 21.83 -0.96 -7.60
C PRO A 106 20.72 -1.76 -8.31
N GLN A 107 19.79 -2.29 -7.53
CA GLN A 107 18.63 -2.97 -8.07
C GLN A 107 17.62 -1.95 -8.62
N ARG A 108 17.07 -2.25 -9.80
CA ARG A 108 15.93 -1.51 -10.34
C ARG A 108 14.66 -2.04 -9.69
N LEU A 109 14.03 -1.19 -8.91
CA LEU A 109 12.72 -1.45 -8.34
C LEU A 109 11.68 -0.91 -9.30
N ARG A 110 10.57 -1.64 -9.45
CA ARG A 110 9.50 -1.28 -10.36
C ARG A 110 8.18 -1.59 -9.69
N ASP A 111 7.38 -0.57 -9.48
CA ASP A 111 6.07 -0.64 -8.85
C ASP A 111 5.03 -0.07 -9.82
N LEU A 112 3.78 -0.50 -9.69
CA LEU A 112 2.69 0.00 -10.52
C LEU A 112 1.40 0.11 -9.73
N GLY A 113 0.49 0.97 -10.18
CA GLY A 113 -0.84 1.13 -9.60
C GLY A 113 -1.85 1.71 -10.58
N PRO A 114 -3.15 1.61 -10.29
CA PRO A 114 -4.18 2.19 -11.13
C PRO A 114 -4.23 3.70 -10.89
N ILE A 115 -4.63 4.43 -11.92
CA ILE A 115 -4.96 5.85 -11.84
C ILE A 115 -6.46 5.96 -12.09
N LEU A 116 -7.16 6.64 -11.20
CA LEU A 116 -8.55 7.01 -11.36
C LEU A 116 -8.66 8.51 -11.61
N ARG A 117 -9.51 8.88 -12.55
CA ARG A 117 -9.95 10.26 -12.73
C ARG A 117 -11.46 10.26 -12.85
N CYS A 118 -12.13 11.01 -11.99
CA CYS A 118 -13.53 11.39 -12.18
C CYS A 118 -13.78 12.77 -11.56
N GLU A 119 -15.00 13.28 -11.66
CA GLU A 119 -15.35 14.58 -11.13
C GLU A 119 -15.14 14.64 -9.60
N GLY A 120 -14.39 15.63 -9.13
CA GLY A 120 -14.10 15.79 -7.71
C GLY A 120 -13.07 14.81 -7.13
N ILE A 121 -12.33 14.09 -7.97
CA ILE A 121 -11.22 13.22 -7.56
C ILE A 121 -9.90 13.67 -8.17
N SER A 122 -8.89 13.82 -7.30
CA SER A 122 -7.48 13.91 -7.67
C SER A 122 -6.74 12.70 -7.12
N GLN A 123 -5.77 12.20 -7.90
CA GLN A 123 -4.87 11.16 -7.44
C GLN A 123 -3.43 11.62 -7.60
N HIS A 124 -2.71 11.61 -6.49
CA HIS A 124 -1.33 12.02 -6.36
C HIS A 124 -0.42 10.80 -6.23
N LEU A 125 0.74 10.84 -6.87
CA LEU A 125 1.85 9.94 -6.67
C LEU A 125 2.87 10.61 -5.75
N ILE A 126 3.17 9.97 -4.63
CA ILE A 126 4.15 10.43 -3.65
C ILE A 126 5.33 9.46 -3.61
N ILE A 127 6.54 9.98 -3.78
CA ILE A 127 7.79 9.23 -3.67
C ILE A 127 8.72 10.02 -2.76
N ALA A 128 9.09 9.46 -1.61
CA ALA A 128 9.99 10.11 -0.65
C ALA A 128 11.30 9.33 -0.53
N ASN A 129 12.43 10.03 -0.45
CA ASN A 129 13.78 9.46 -0.29
C ASN A 129 14.39 9.79 1.07
N HIS A 130 13.63 9.54 2.14
CA HIS A 130 14.11 9.83 3.48
C HIS A 130 15.00 8.71 4.02
N SER A 131 16.02 9.12 4.77
CA SER A 131 16.83 8.16 5.53
C SER A 131 16.02 7.46 6.62
N LEU A 132 16.39 6.21 6.92
CA LEU A 132 15.78 5.49 8.04
C LEU A 132 16.18 6.18 9.34
N LEU A 133 15.21 6.48 10.20
CA LEU A 133 15.34 7.30 11.42
C LEU A 133 16.39 6.82 12.44
N PHE A 134 16.96 5.62 12.28
CA PHE A 134 17.73 4.94 13.32
C PHE A 134 19.20 4.65 12.96
N ASP A 135 19.69 5.09 11.79
CA ASP A 135 21.07 4.77 11.39
C ASP A 135 21.80 5.95 10.73
N GLU A 136 22.35 6.84 11.55
CA GLU A 136 23.19 7.96 11.11
C GLU A 136 24.42 7.51 10.29
N LYS A 137 24.83 6.24 10.39
CA LYS A 137 25.99 5.70 9.67
C LYS A 137 25.64 5.18 8.28
N ARG A 138 24.34 5.09 7.94
CA ARG A 138 23.85 4.52 6.68
C ARG A 138 22.99 5.55 5.95
N SER A 139 23.64 6.41 5.16
CA SER A 139 22.93 7.36 4.31
C SER A 139 22.19 6.64 3.19
N THR A 140 20.95 7.07 2.97
CA THR A 140 20.21 6.70 1.76
C THR A 140 20.89 7.38 0.56
N PRO A 141 21.15 6.68 -0.55
CA PRO A 141 21.74 7.30 -1.72
C PRO A 141 20.68 8.11 -2.49
N ASP A 142 21.12 8.97 -3.38
CA ASP A 142 20.25 9.60 -4.37
C ASP A 142 19.57 8.53 -5.23
N MET A 143 18.33 8.79 -5.62
CA MET A 143 17.48 7.85 -6.33
C MET A 143 17.05 8.43 -7.67
N SER A 144 17.45 7.78 -8.75
CA SER A 144 16.88 8.03 -10.07
C SER A 144 15.47 7.43 -10.10
N VAL A 145 14.49 8.27 -10.46
CA VAL A 145 13.07 7.93 -10.52
C VAL A 145 12.54 8.20 -11.92
N ARG A 146 11.86 7.22 -12.50
CA ARG A 146 11.09 7.36 -13.74
C ARG A 146 9.63 7.01 -13.47
N VAL A 147 8.73 7.88 -13.87
CA VAL A 147 7.28 7.71 -13.77
C VAL A 147 6.70 7.70 -15.18
N ASP A 148 6.08 6.59 -15.57
CA ASP A 148 5.30 6.49 -16.81
C ASP A 148 3.82 6.45 -16.44
N VAL A 149 3.03 7.38 -16.98
CA VAL A 149 1.55 7.38 -16.86
C VAL A 149 0.95 6.95 -18.19
N ARG A 150 0.07 5.96 -18.13
CA ARG A 150 -0.61 5.38 -19.30
C ARG A 150 -2.12 5.44 -19.14
N ASP A 151 -2.82 5.56 -20.25
CA ASP A 151 -4.28 5.44 -20.26
C ASP A 151 -4.73 3.97 -20.13
N GLN A 152 -6.04 3.77 -20.20
CA GLN A 152 -6.65 2.44 -20.15
C GLN A 152 -6.10 1.50 -21.24
N ASP A 153 -5.74 2.02 -22.41
CA ASP A 153 -5.32 1.23 -23.57
C ASP A 153 -3.80 1.00 -23.62
N GLY A 154 -3.07 1.49 -22.61
CA GLY A 154 -1.64 1.33 -22.46
C GLY A 154 -0.81 2.36 -23.21
N MET A 155 -1.44 3.37 -23.80
CA MET A 155 -0.74 4.47 -24.47
C MET A 155 -0.08 5.37 -23.43
N LEU A 156 1.16 5.80 -23.70
CA LEU A 156 1.91 6.69 -22.81
C LEU A 156 1.31 8.11 -22.88
N CYS A 157 0.72 8.58 -21.79
CA CYS A 157 0.18 9.92 -21.67
C CYS A 157 1.22 10.91 -21.15
N HIS A 158 2.06 10.48 -20.22
CA HIS A 158 3.09 11.32 -19.61
C HIS A 158 4.29 10.49 -19.13
N ARG A 159 5.47 11.12 -19.15
CA ARG A 159 6.70 10.58 -18.58
C ARG A 159 7.43 11.67 -17.81
N GLU A 160 7.79 11.35 -16.58
CA GLU A 160 8.62 12.19 -15.71
C GLU A 160 9.89 11.43 -15.34
N GLU A 161 11.05 12.07 -15.44
CA GLU A 161 12.33 11.54 -15.00
C GLU A 161 13.01 12.54 -14.07
N SER A 162 13.43 12.08 -12.90
CA SER A 162 14.05 12.93 -11.88
C SER A 162 15.10 12.18 -11.08
N VAL A 163 15.90 12.91 -10.32
CA VAL A 163 16.75 12.37 -9.27
C VAL A 163 16.27 12.97 -7.96
N LEU A 164 15.85 12.11 -7.03
CA LEU A 164 15.52 12.52 -5.66
C LEU A 164 16.77 12.40 -4.82
N GLY A 165 17.23 13.55 -4.29
CA GLY A 165 18.30 13.60 -3.31
C GLY A 165 17.88 12.96 -1.98
N VAL A 166 18.82 12.90 -1.05
CA VAL A 166 18.51 12.47 0.32
C VAL A 166 17.52 13.44 0.96
N ASP A 167 16.49 12.88 1.58
CA ASP A 167 15.39 13.61 2.24
C ASP A 167 14.49 14.44 1.29
N ASP A 168 14.61 14.22 -0.02
CA ASP A 168 13.71 14.81 -1.02
C ASP A 168 12.40 14.02 -1.17
N ARG A 169 11.40 14.71 -1.74
CA ARG A 169 10.08 14.14 -2.09
C ARG A 169 9.60 14.63 -3.45
N MET A 170 9.05 13.71 -4.23
CA MET A 170 8.20 13.99 -5.38
C MET A 170 6.73 13.88 -4.98
N ASP A 171 5.91 14.82 -5.46
CA ASP A 171 4.46 14.80 -5.40
C ASP A 171 3.91 15.20 -6.77
N LEU A 172 3.25 14.26 -7.45
CA LEU A 172 2.78 14.41 -8.82
C LEU A 172 1.29 14.10 -8.91
N CYS A 173 0.46 15.05 -9.33
CA CYS A 173 -0.97 14.81 -9.60
C CYS A 173 -1.15 13.97 -10.87
N ILE A 174 -1.03 12.65 -10.75
CA ILE A 174 -1.02 11.70 -11.88
C ILE A 174 -2.37 11.61 -12.59
N SER A 175 -3.48 11.93 -11.91
CA SER A 175 -4.81 11.98 -12.54
C SER A 175 -4.94 13.05 -13.60
N ASP A 176 -4.14 14.13 -13.54
CA ASP A 176 -4.23 15.23 -14.51
C ASP A 176 -3.81 14.83 -15.92
N PHE A 177 -3.00 13.78 -16.04
CA PHE A 177 -2.50 13.28 -17.33
C PHE A 177 -3.47 12.33 -18.05
N LEU A 178 -4.55 11.91 -17.42
CA LEU A 178 -5.59 11.11 -18.09
C LEU A 178 -6.60 12.00 -18.82
N PRO A 179 -7.35 11.51 -19.82
CA PRO A 179 -8.48 12.24 -20.36
C PRO A 179 -9.51 12.58 -19.27
N LYS A 180 -10.16 13.74 -19.37
CA LYS A 180 -11.29 14.07 -18.49
C LYS A 180 -12.49 13.20 -18.88
N PRO A 181 -13.09 12.42 -17.95
CA PRO A 181 -14.30 11.66 -18.25
C PRO A 181 -15.50 12.59 -18.43
N ALA A 182 -16.58 12.05 -19.00
CA ALA A 182 -17.89 12.69 -18.91
C ALA A 182 -18.40 12.68 -17.46
N THR A 183 -19.38 13.54 -17.17
CA THR A 183 -20.02 13.59 -15.84
C THR A 183 -20.58 12.23 -15.45
N GLY A 184 -20.21 11.75 -14.26
CA GLY A 184 -20.61 10.44 -13.73
C GLY A 184 -19.79 9.24 -14.23
N GLU A 185 -18.82 9.46 -15.12
CA GLU A 185 -17.92 8.40 -15.60
C GLU A 185 -16.56 8.44 -14.89
N ILE A 186 -15.87 7.29 -14.88
CA ILE A 186 -14.51 7.14 -14.37
C ILE A 186 -13.58 6.86 -15.54
N SER A 187 -12.59 7.73 -15.75
CA SER A 187 -11.45 7.42 -16.60
C SER A 187 -10.41 6.66 -15.79
N VAL A 188 -9.85 5.61 -16.39
CA VAL A 188 -8.84 4.76 -15.76
C VAL A 188 -7.54 4.78 -16.56
N GLY A 189 -6.43 4.64 -15.84
CA GLY A 189 -5.12 4.44 -16.41
C GLY A 189 -4.22 3.67 -15.45
N SER A 190 -2.93 3.67 -15.73
CA SER A 190 -1.92 3.09 -14.83
C SER A 190 -0.72 3.99 -14.70
N VAL A 191 -0.08 3.92 -13.53
CA VAL A 191 1.22 4.52 -13.28
C VAL A 191 2.24 3.40 -13.09
N VAL A 192 3.40 3.53 -13.72
CA VAL A 192 4.56 2.68 -13.50
C VAL A 192 5.67 3.55 -12.94
N VAL A 193 6.18 3.18 -11.77
CA VAL A 193 7.26 3.88 -11.08
C VAL A 193 8.46 2.99 -11.04
N GLU A 194 9.55 3.45 -11.64
CA GLU A 194 10.83 2.76 -11.61
C GLU A 194 11.86 3.58 -10.85
N ARG A 195 12.63 2.89 -10.02
CA ARG A 195 13.55 3.52 -9.08
C ARG A 195 14.87 2.78 -9.08
N ARG A 196 15.97 3.52 -9.06
CA ARG A 196 17.31 2.95 -9.01
C ARG A 196 18.22 3.87 -8.20
N ALA A 197 18.98 3.30 -7.26
CA ALA A 197 20.01 4.04 -6.54
C ALA A 197 21.11 4.48 -7.51
N VAL A 198 21.50 5.76 -7.44
CA VAL A 198 22.55 6.35 -8.28
C VAL A 198 23.94 5.91 -7.78
N SER A 199 24.07 5.66 -6.49
CA SER A 199 25.27 5.17 -5.83
C SER A 199 24.97 4.01 -4.87
N PRO A 200 25.98 3.22 -4.48
CA PRO A 200 25.81 2.22 -3.43
C PRO A 200 25.40 2.87 -2.11
N GLY A 201 24.41 2.27 -1.43
CA GLY A 201 23.92 2.76 -0.15
C GLY A 201 22.79 1.89 0.39
N TYR A 202 22.20 2.33 1.49
CA TYR A 202 21.08 1.62 2.11
C TYR A 202 19.75 2.19 1.63
N ARG A 203 18.74 1.33 1.55
CA ARG A 203 17.41 1.74 1.10
C ARG A 203 16.69 2.49 2.22
N GLY A 204 16.36 3.75 1.98
CA GLY A 204 15.46 4.56 2.80
C GLY A 204 13.97 4.24 2.60
N THR A 205 13.08 5.17 2.97
CA THR A 205 11.62 5.02 2.87
C THR A 205 11.09 5.23 1.44
N MET A 206 11.61 4.46 0.49
CA MET A 206 11.42 4.72 -0.94
C MET A 206 10.17 4.08 -1.57
N ARG A 207 9.25 3.49 -0.81
CA ARG A 207 8.08 2.82 -1.41
C ARG A 207 7.10 3.89 -1.96
N PRO A 208 6.83 3.93 -3.27
CA PRO A 208 5.88 4.88 -3.82
C PRO A 208 4.50 4.66 -3.21
N GLN A 209 3.78 5.75 -2.99
CA GLN A 209 2.41 5.75 -2.50
C GLN A 209 1.55 6.52 -3.48
N THR A 210 0.29 6.09 -3.64
CA THR A 210 -0.72 6.93 -4.27
C THR A 210 -1.70 7.41 -3.22
N LEU A 211 -1.97 8.72 -3.23
CA LEU A 211 -2.98 9.37 -2.41
C LEU A 211 -4.17 9.70 -3.33
N LEU A 212 -5.33 9.15 -3.03
CA LEU A 212 -6.58 9.47 -3.73
C LEU A 212 -7.38 10.41 -2.83
N GLU A 213 -7.63 11.61 -3.33
CA GLU A 213 -8.42 12.64 -2.69
C GLU A 213 -9.76 12.76 -3.41
N ALA A 214 -10.84 12.41 -2.73
CA ALA A 214 -12.20 12.62 -3.19
C ALA A 214 -12.87 13.69 -2.32
N ARG A 215 -14.05 14.16 -2.73
CA ARG A 215 -14.77 15.24 -2.04
C ARG A 215 -14.96 15.01 -0.53
N ASN A 216 -15.28 13.78 -0.14
CA ASN A 216 -15.67 13.42 1.22
C ASN A 216 -14.74 12.37 1.85
N GLY A 217 -13.55 12.14 1.27
CA GLY A 217 -12.62 11.15 1.81
C GLY A 217 -11.26 11.17 1.14
N THR A 218 -10.28 10.61 1.84
CA THR A 218 -8.92 10.48 1.35
C THR A 218 -8.41 9.09 1.72
N CYS A 219 -7.74 8.42 0.80
CA CYS A 219 -7.06 7.16 1.08
C CYS A 219 -5.68 7.13 0.45
N ALA A 220 -4.76 6.40 1.06
CA ALA A 220 -3.41 6.22 0.54
C ALA A 220 -3.04 4.74 0.54
N VAL A 221 -2.38 4.29 -0.52
CA VAL A 221 -1.89 2.91 -0.62
C VAL A 221 -0.49 2.89 -1.23
N HIS A 222 0.33 1.96 -0.78
CA HIS A 222 1.62 1.71 -1.40
C HIS A 222 1.47 1.07 -2.78
N LEU A 223 2.26 1.52 -3.74
CA LEU A 223 2.44 0.78 -4.98
C LEU A 223 3.28 -0.48 -4.74
N GLN A 224 3.04 -1.50 -5.56
CA GLN A 224 3.78 -2.75 -5.49
C GLN A 224 4.24 -3.21 -6.85
N ALA A 225 5.28 -4.03 -6.85
CA ALA A 225 5.74 -4.74 -8.03
C ALA A 225 4.66 -5.70 -8.58
N SER A 226 4.72 -5.96 -9.88
CA SER A 226 3.84 -6.92 -10.53
C SER A 226 4.06 -8.33 -9.99
N SER A 227 2.97 -9.05 -9.77
CA SER A 227 2.98 -10.48 -9.49
C SER A 227 2.94 -11.24 -10.82
N LYS A 228 3.57 -12.42 -10.86
CA LYS A 228 3.67 -13.22 -12.10
C LYS A 228 2.74 -14.43 -12.12
N VAL A 229 2.38 -14.96 -10.95
CA VAL A 229 1.66 -16.24 -10.83
C VAL A 229 0.83 -16.21 -9.55
N GLY A 230 -0.35 -16.80 -9.61
CA GLY A 230 -1.22 -17.01 -8.45
C GLY A 230 -2.64 -16.52 -8.70
N ASP A 231 -3.56 -17.17 -8.02
CA ASP A 231 -4.92 -16.69 -7.85
C ASP A 231 -4.92 -15.66 -6.71
N ILE A 232 -5.67 -14.59 -6.91
CA ILE A 232 -5.88 -13.56 -5.91
C ILE A 232 -7.27 -13.78 -5.34
N TRP A 233 -7.36 -13.90 -4.02
CA TRP A 233 -8.63 -14.09 -3.31
C TRP A 233 -8.94 -12.86 -2.49
N LEU A 234 -10.14 -12.33 -2.67
CA LEU A 234 -10.65 -11.14 -1.99
C LEU A 234 -12.00 -11.47 -1.38
N ASN A 235 -12.24 -10.99 -0.16
CA ASN A 235 -13.52 -11.16 0.52
C ASN A 235 -14.09 -9.77 0.82
N PHE A 236 -15.38 -9.58 0.55
CA PHE A 236 -16.07 -8.34 0.83
C PHE A 236 -17.57 -8.56 1.04
N LEU A 237 -18.25 -7.59 1.65
CA LEU A 237 -19.71 -7.63 1.82
C LEU A 237 -20.40 -7.00 0.60
N HIS A 238 -21.46 -7.62 0.10
CA HIS A 238 -22.28 -7.00 -0.95
C HIS A 238 -23.25 -5.98 -0.35
N ARG A 239 -22.94 -4.70 -0.52
CA ARG A 239 -23.74 -3.57 -0.02
C ARG A 239 -23.99 -2.53 -1.12
N PRO A 240 -24.75 -2.85 -2.18
CA PRO A 240 -24.87 -2.00 -3.36
C PRO A 240 -25.49 -0.62 -3.07
N LYS A 241 -26.18 -0.47 -1.94
CA LYS A 241 -26.75 0.81 -1.47
C LYS A 241 -25.70 1.71 -0.82
N ASP A 242 -24.65 1.13 -0.24
CA ASP A 242 -23.64 1.86 0.54
C ASP A 242 -22.30 1.94 -0.19
N GLU A 243 -22.01 0.97 -1.06
CA GLU A 243 -20.70 0.72 -1.64
C GLU A 243 -20.78 0.19 -3.07
N ARG A 244 -19.84 0.63 -3.91
CA ARG A 244 -19.54 0.13 -5.24
C ARG A 244 -18.16 -0.52 -5.20
N MET A 245 -18.07 -1.75 -5.66
CA MET A 245 -16.84 -2.54 -5.62
C MET A 245 -16.21 -2.62 -7.00
N PHE A 246 -14.91 -2.36 -7.06
CA PHE A 246 -14.14 -2.38 -8.30
C PHE A 246 -12.85 -3.19 -8.18
N PHE A 247 -12.45 -3.75 -9.31
CA PHE A 247 -11.14 -4.36 -9.51
C PHE A 247 -10.35 -3.53 -10.51
N GLY A 248 -9.27 -2.92 -10.06
CA GLY A 248 -8.27 -2.29 -10.92
C GLY A 248 -7.34 -3.36 -11.49
N LEU A 249 -7.53 -3.73 -12.74
CA LEU A 249 -6.79 -4.78 -13.42
C LEU A 249 -5.69 -4.16 -14.27
N ILE A 250 -4.43 -4.45 -13.97
CA ILE A 250 -3.28 -3.86 -14.67
C ILE A 250 -2.49 -4.95 -15.40
N ASN A 251 -2.29 -4.74 -16.70
CA ASN A 251 -1.44 -5.55 -17.53
C ASN A 251 -0.05 -4.93 -17.63
N ASP A 252 0.94 -5.65 -17.13
CA ASP A 252 2.33 -5.18 -17.09
C ASP A 252 3.19 -5.81 -18.20
N THR A 253 2.57 -6.23 -19.30
CA THR A 253 3.21 -6.96 -20.38
C THR A 253 2.97 -6.32 -21.74
N ALA A 254 3.77 -6.72 -22.73
CA ALA A 254 3.62 -6.29 -24.12
C ALA A 254 2.55 -7.09 -24.90
N ALA A 255 1.88 -8.06 -24.27
CA ALA A 255 0.81 -8.85 -24.87
C ALA A 255 -0.51 -8.54 -24.16
N GLU A 256 -1.65 -8.78 -24.81
CA GLU A 256 -2.96 -8.72 -24.15
C GLU A 256 -3.03 -9.78 -23.03
N LEU A 257 -3.65 -9.42 -21.90
CA LEU A 257 -3.91 -10.35 -20.80
C LEU A 257 -5.41 -10.48 -20.58
N GLU A 258 -5.83 -11.71 -20.29
CA GLU A 258 -7.20 -12.04 -19.96
C GLU A 258 -7.31 -12.34 -18.47
N PHE A 259 -8.10 -11.55 -17.75
CA PHE A 259 -8.44 -11.75 -16.35
C PHE A 259 -9.78 -12.46 -16.24
N ASN A 260 -9.84 -13.51 -15.44
CA ASN A 260 -11.05 -14.24 -15.11
C ASN A 260 -11.39 -13.96 -13.65
N LEU A 261 -12.54 -13.32 -13.43
CA LEU A 261 -13.10 -13.01 -12.12
C LEU A 261 -14.22 -14.01 -11.84
N ASN A 262 -14.10 -14.75 -10.74
CA ASN A 262 -15.08 -15.72 -10.30
C ASN A 262 -15.62 -15.30 -8.93
N TYR A 263 -16.92 -15.03 -8.87
CA TYR A 263 -17.60 -14.57 -7.67
C TYR A 263 -18.36 -15.73 -7.02
N GLN A 264 -18.06 -15.98 -5.76
CA GLN A 264 -18.71 -16.98 -4.91
C GLN A 264 -19.45 -16.26 -3.78
N TYR A 265 -20.67 -16.69 -3.52
CA TYR A 265 -21.55 -16.09 -2.51
C TYR A 265 -21.70 -17.05 -1.34
N ASP A 266 -21.64 -16.53 -0.11
CA ASP A 266 -21.98 -17.30 1.10
C ASP A 266 -23.50 -17.35 1.32
N ALA A 267 -24.27 -17.40 0.23
CA ALA A 267 -25.71 -17.63 0.20
C ALA A 267 -25.98 -19.12 -0.13
N ASP A 268 -27.20 -19.60 0.08
CA ASP A 268 -27.62 -20.97 -0.23
C ASP A 268 -27.01 -21.49 -1.56
N GLU A 269 -26.63 -22.77 -1.60
CA GLU A 269 -25.91 -23.45 -2.70
C GLU A 269 -26.53 -23.27 -4.11
N ALA A 270 -27.72 -22.68 -4.20
CA ALA A 270 -28.44 -22.36 -5.43
C ALA A 270 -27.81 -21.23 -6.27
N VAL A 271 -26.98 -20.34 -5.69
CA VAL A 271 -26.40 -19.24 -6.48
C VAL A 271 -25.20 -19.72 -7.28
N GLN A 272 -25.37 -19.86 -8.59
CA GLN A 272 -24.30 -20.24 -9.50
C GLN A 272 -23.18 -19.19 -9.48
N PRO A 273 -21.90 -19.60 -9.40
CA PRO A 273 -20.78 -18.68 -9.47
C PRO A 273 -20.84 -17.88 -10.77
N ALA A 274 -20.77 -16.55 -10.66
CA ALA A 274 -20.64 -15.70 -11.83
C ALA A 274 -19.18 -15.69 -12.26
N MET A 275 -18.92 -16.00 -13.53
CA MET A 275 -17.60 -15.89 -14.13
C MET A 275 -17.61 -14.79 -15.18
N GLU A 276 -16.72 -13.82 -15.01
CA GLU A 276 -16.53 -12.73 -15.94
C GLU A 276 -15.10 -12.71 -16.46
N THR A 277 -14.97 -12.42 -17.76
CA THR A 277 -13.69 -12.38 -18.43
C THR A 277 -13.44 -10.96 -18.93
N VAL A 278 -12.34 -10.36 -18.46
CA VAL A 278 -11.93 -8.99 -18.81
C VAL A 278 -10.59 -9.03 -19.54
N LYS A 279 -10.58 -8.54 -20.78
CA LYS A 279 -9.37 -8.38 -21.57
C LYS A 279 -8.74 -7.03 -21.29
N VAL A 280 -7.45 -7.03 -20.95
CA VAL A 280 -6.66 -5.84 -20.67
C VAL A 280 -5.55 -5.73 -21.71
N PRO A 281 -5.51 -4.64 -22.49
CA PRO A 281 -4.56 -4.48 -23.58
C PRO A 281 -3.11 -4.42 -23.06
N PRO A 282 -2.11 -4.62 -23.93
CA PRO A 282 -0.69 -4.49 -23.58
C PRO A 282 -0.39 -3.19 -22.81
N LEU A 283 0.28 -3.30 -21.67
CA LEU A 283 0.63 -2.16 -20.80
C LEU A 283 -0.57 -1.31 -20.34
N GLY A 284 -1.79 -1.82 -20.50
CA GLY A 284 -3.03 -1.11 -20.23
C GLY A 284 -3.63 -1.43 -18.86
N CYS A 285 -4.79 -0.84 -18.63
CA CYS A 285 -5.56 -1.00 -17.41
C CYS A 285 -7.06 -1.05 -17.72
N ARG A 286 -7.81 -1.78 -16.90
CA ARG A 286 -9.27 -1.76 -16.86
C ARG A 286 -9.75 -1.62 -15.42
N LEU A 287 -10.84 -0.91 -15.24
CA LEU A 287 -11.59 -0.86 -13.99
C LEU A 287 -12.85 -1.71 -14.18
N HIS A 288 -12.92 -2.85 -13.52
CA HIS A 288 -14.08 -3.73 -13.59
C HIS A 288 -14.94 -3.52 -12.34
N GLU A 289 -16.18 -3.07 -12.53
CA GLU A 289 -17.15 -2.95 -11.45
C GLU A 289 -17.84 -4.29 -11.22
N TYR A 290 -17.82 -4.76 -9.98
CA TYR A 290 -18.57 -5.92 -9.57
C TYR A 290 -20.07 -5.64 -9.64
N ARG A 291 -20.78 -6.38 -10.49
CA ARG A 291 -22.25 -6.31 -10.61
C ARG A 291 -22.80 -7.73 -10.64
N PRO A 292 -23.42 -8.22 -9.54
CA PRO A 292 -24.06 -9.53 -9.58
C PRO A 292 -25.13 -9.55 -10.67
N ALA A 293 -25.27 -10.69 -11.36
CA ALA A 293 -26.37 -10.89 -12.29
C ALA A 293 -27.71 -10.64 -11.59
N LEU A 294 -28.62 -9.91 -12.26
CA LEU A 294 -29.89 -9.45 -11.69
C LEU A 294 -30.75 -10.59 -11.11
N GLU A 295 -30.64 -11.79 -11.68
CA GLU A 295 -31.34 -13.01 -11.23
C GLU A 295 -30.90 -13.46 -9.83
N ASN A 296 -29.75 -13.01 -9.35
CA ASN A 296 -29.15 -13.40 -8.07
C ASN A 296 -29.27 -12.31 -6.98
N VAL A 297 -29.93 -11.17 -7.23
CA VAL A 297 -29.83 -9.99 -6.34
C VAL A 297 -30.71 -10.08 -5.09
N GLU A 298 -31.82 -10.82 -5.14
CA GLU A 298 -32.70 -10.95 -3.97
C GLU A 298 -32.00 -11.74 -2.84
N GLY A 299 -31.74 -11.06 -1.72
CA GLY A 299 -31.14 -11.66 -0.52
C GLY A 299 -29.62 -11.59 -0.45
N LEU A 300 -28.93 -10.90 -1.37
CA LEU A 300 -27.47 -10.71 -1.29
C LEU A 300 -27.03 -9.53 -0.41
N ASP A 301 -27.94 -8.68 0.05
CA ASP A 301 -27.59 -7.52 0.90
C ASP A 301 -26.90 -8.02 2.17
N ASP A 302 -25.72 -7.48 2.48
CA ASP A 302 -24.84 -7.92 3.56
C ASP A 302 -24.25 -9.34 3.43
N THR A 303 -24.35 -9.99 2.28
CA THR A 303 -23.75 -11.31 2.06
C THR A 303 -22.24 -11.22 1.81
N LEU A 304 -21.48 -12.09 2.49
CA LEU A 304 -20.06 -12.26 2.22
C LEU A 304 -19.85 -12.82 0.81
N THR A 305 -19.18 -12.04 -0.03
CA THR A 305 -18.79 -12.40 -1.38
C THR A 305 -17.29 -12.65 -1.42
N ARG A 306 -16.90 -13.79 -2.00
CA ARG A 306 -15.50 -14.14 -2.27
C ARG A 306 -15.23 -14.01 -3.76
N ALA A 307 -14.33 -13.12 -4.13
CA ALA A 307 -13.87 -12.98 -5.49
C ALA A 307 -12.51 -13.67 -5.68
N LYS A 308 -12.45 -14.58 -6.64
CA LYS A 308 -11.22 -15.16 -7.15
C LYS A 308 -10.85 -14.46 -8.45
N VAL A 309 -9.74 -13.75 -8.47
CA VAL A 309 -9.19 -13.15 -9.68
C VAL A 309 -7.99 -13.98 -10.15
N SER A 310 -8.09 -14.49 -11.35
CA SER A 310 -7.02 -15.22 -12.04
C SER A 310 -6.73 -14.54 -13.36
N ALA A 311 -5.54 -14.73 -13.92
CA ALA A 311 -5.28 -14.27 -15.28
C ALA A 311 -4.47 -15.31 -16.05
N GLY A 312 -4.82 -15.45 -17.34
CA GLY A 312 -4.10 -16.30 -18.27
C GLY A 312 -2.73 -15.73 -18.65
N GLY A 313 -1.89 -16.55 -19.26
CA GLY A 313 -0.61 -16.13 -19.82
C GLY A 313 0.56 -16.07 -18.83
N ARG A 314 1.77 -15.89 -19.38
CA ARG A 314 3.01 -15.67 -18.62
C ARG A 314 3.30 -14.18 -18.65
N GLY A 315 3.13 -13.50 -17.52
CA GLY A 315 3.17 -12.04 -17.54
C GLY A 315 3.15 -11.41 -16.16
N GLY A 316 3.73 -10.22 -16.04
CA GLY A 316 3.49 -9.36 -14.89
C GLY A 316 2.04 -8.86 -14.93
N ARG A 317 1.37 -8.92 -13.79
CA ARG A 317 0.03 -8.37 -13.59
C ARG A 317 -0.07 -7.76 -12.20
N LYS A 318 -1.07 -6.92 -11.99
CA LYS A 318 -1.44 -6.49 -10.64
C LYS A 318 -2.94 -6.27 -10.57
N VAL A 319 -3.51 -6.56 -9.41
CA VAL A 319 -4.90 -6.30 -9.10
C VAL A 319 -4.95 -5.40 -7.86
N TYR A 320 -5.76 -4.36 -7.97
CA TYR A 320 -6.14 -3.51 -6.86
C TYR A 320 -7.63 -3.71 -6.61
N PHE A 321 -8.01 -3.70 -5.34
CA PHE A 321 -9.40 -3.71 -4.93
C PHE A 321 -9.78 -2.32 -4.48
N LEU A 322 -10.91 -1.81 -4.99
CA LEU A 322 -11.40 -0.49 -4.65
C LEU A 322 -12.84 -0.59 -4.17
N CYS A 323 -13.14 0.11 -3.09
CA CYS A 323 -14.50 0.33 -2.61
C CYS A 323 -14.78 1.83 -2.70
N ALA A 324 -15.92 2.20 -3.27
CA ALA A 324 -16.36 3.59 -3.34
C ALA A 324 -17.80 3.74 -2.86
N SER A 325 -18.18 4.92 -2.40
CA SER A 325 -19.60 5.28 -2.23
C SER A 325 -20.37 5.22 -3.57
N PRO A 326 -21.71 5.07 -3.58
CA PRO A 326 -22.51 5.12 -4.80
C PRO A 326 -22.26 6.35 -5.66
N ASP A 327 -22.15 7.51 -5.01
CA ASP A 327 -21.94 8.82 -5.64
C ASP A 327 -20.47 9.11 -5.99
N LEU A 328 -19.57 8.15 -5.78
CA LEU A 328 -18.13 8.29 -6.02
C LEU A 328 -17.49 9.50 -5.31
N ASP A 329 -17.95 9.84 -4.10
CA ASP A 329 -17.41 10.93 -3.29
C ASP A 329 -16.41 10.48 -2.21
N ARG A 330 -16.31 9.16 -1.99
CA ARG A 330 -15.37 8.48 -1.09
C ARG A 330 -14.83 7.23 -1.76
N PHE A 331 -13.54 6.98 -1.56
CA PHE A 331 -12.85 5.78 -2.04
C PHE A 331 -11.96 5.20 -0.95
N SER A 332 -11.87 3.89 -0.95
CA SER A 332 -10.84 3.09 -0.30
C SER A 332 -10.17 2.23 -1.35
N ILE A 333 -8.84 2.14 -1.31
CA ILE A 333 -8.05 1.34 -2.25
C ILE A 333 -7.10 0.46 -1.46
N ASP A 334 -7.05 -0.81 -1.84
CA ASP A 334 -6.08 -1.76 -1.33
C ASP A 334 -5.48 -2.59 -2.47
N HIS A 335 -4.35 -3.21 -2.17
CA HIS A 335 -3.62 -4.09 -3.06
C HIS A 335 -3.96 -5.54 -2.73
N ALA A 336 -4.10 -6.34 -3.78
CA ALA A 336 -4.41 -7.75 -3.66
C ALA A 336 -3.23 -8.65 -4.05
#